data_AF-A0A453IF01-F1
#
_entry.id   AF-A0A453IF01-F1
#
_cell.length_a   1.000
_cell.length_b   1.000
_cell.length_c   1.000
_cell.angle_alpha   90.00
_cell.angle_beta   90.00
_cell.angle_gamma   90.00
#
_symmetry.space_group_name_H-M   'P 1'
#
loop_
_entity.id
_entity.type
_entity.pdbx_description
1 polymer ?
#
loop_
_entity_poly.entity_id
_entity_poly.type
_entity_poly.pdbx_seq_one_letter_code
_entity_poly.pdbx_strand_id
1 'polypeptide(L)'
;YGCDGDCGRSFHPTKPTGEASHCDTLGLSEEQLFLCENCESKKHQCFVCGELGSSDQGGGGQVIIQCNKRGCKRFYHPECLPLDINNLPGDSCPMHECYSCKKKHATSKGNKTTGKTKGKETCRKKHATSEGNKTRGKSKGRGTWEMDLVLCRRCPKAFHRKCLPRKIYGGEGEIQRIWETAGGTVFYCRDHEMVENLRSAKRNRIKFREEKPKGAAENQSVEDGNK
;
A
#
# COMPACT_ATOMS: atom_id res chain seq x y z
N TYR A 1 -2.58 4.18 16.11
CA TYR A 1 -2.05 2.97 16.76
C TYR A 1 -1.88 1.87 15.72
N GLY A 2 -0.76 1.15 15.72
CA GLY A 2 -0.53 0.04 14.79
C GLY A 2 -1.06 -1.27 15.38
N CYS A 3 -1.49 -2.19 14.53
CA CYS A 3 -1.64 -3.58 14.94
C CYS A 3 -0.25 -4.22 15.05
N ASP A 4 0.01 -4.87 16.18
CA ASP A 4 1.30 -5.51 16.49
C ASP A 4 1.53 -6.81 15.72
N GLY A 5 0.48 -7.35 15.10
CA GLY A 5 0.56 -8.50 14.20
C GLY A 5 1.17 -8.21 12.82
N ASP A 6 1.05 -9.21 11.95
CA ASP A 6 1.68 -9.23 10.64
C ASP A 6 0.99 -8.33 9.61
N CYS A 7 -0.23 -7.84 9.89
CA CYS A 7 -1.02 -7.06 8.94
C CYS A 7 -0.50 -5.64 8.69
N GLY A 8 0.24 -5.06 9.66
CA GLY A 8 0.76 -3.70 9.56
C GLY A 8 -0.31 -2.60 9.40
N ARG A 9 -1.57 -2.90 9.74
CA ARG A 9 -2.68 -1.94 9.68
C ARG A 9 -2.57 -0.94 10.83
N SER A 10 -3.14 0.25 10.62
CA SER A 10 -3.22 1.30 11.63
C SER A 10 -4.67 1.68 11.89
N PHE A 11 -4.96 1.96 13.15
CA PHE A 11 -6.28 2.25 13.68
C PHE A 11 -6.24 3.52 14.54
N HIS A 12 -7.40 4.16 14.69
CA HIS A 12 -7.58 5.28 15.61
C HIS A 12 -7.71 4.72 17.04
N PRO A 13 -6.76 5.00 17.95
CA PRO A 13 -6.80 4.43 19.30
C PRO A 13 -7.99 4.95 20.12
N THR A 14 -8.30 6.25 20.02
CA THR A 14 -9.27 6.94 20.87
C THR A 14 -10.27 7.73 20.03
N LYS A 15 -11.48 7.98 20.56
CA LYS A 15 -12.54 8.77 19.90
C LYS A 15 -12.05 10.08 19.27
N PRO A 16 -11.29 10.94 19.97
CA PRO A 16 -10.81 12.20 19.40
C PRO A 16 -9.97 12.00 18.12
N THR A 17 -9.20 10.90 18.04
CA THR A 17 -8.37 10.65 16.87
C THR A 17 -9.17 10.19 15.65
N GLY A 18 -10.35 9.61 15.83
CA GLY A 18 -11.23 9.12 14.76
C GLY A 18 -12.29 10.12 14.30
N GLU A 19 -12.56 11.15 15.11
CA GLU A 19 -13.66 12.10 14.94
C GLU A 19 -13.64 12.82 13.58
N ALA A 20 -12.51 13.44 13.23
CA ALA A 20 -12.35 14.17 11.96
C ALA A 20 -12.56 13.28 10.72
N SER A 21 -12.52 11.96 10.89
CA SER A 21 -12.71 10.99 9.84
C SER A 21 -14.02 10.21 9.96
N HIS A 22 -14.82 10.42 11.00
CA HIS A 22 -15.98 9.59 11.34
C HIS A 22 -15.64 8.08 11.33
N CYS A 23 -14.47 7.72 11.88
CA CYS A 23 -14.05 6.33 12.02
C CYS A 23 -14.40 5.81 13.41
N ASP A 24 -14.78 4.53 13.49
CA ASP A 24 -14.76 3.79 14.74
C ASP A 24 -13.34 3.72 15.31
N THR A 25 -13.24 3.72 16.64
CA THR A 25 -11.97 3.78 17.37
C THR A 25 -11.82 2.57 18.27
N LEU A 26 -10.58 2.19 18.58
CA LEU A 26 -10.30 1.02 19.41
C LEU A 26 -10.73 1.19 20.87
N GLY A 27 -10.93 2.43 21.34
CA GLY A 27 -11.32 2.71 22.73
C GLY A 27 -10.20 2.42 23.75
N LEU A 28 -8.94 2.43 23.31
CA LEU A 28 -7.79 2.11 24.16
C LEU A 28 -7.51 3.26 25.13
N SER A 29 -7.22 2.94 26.39
CA SER A 29 -6.95 3.93 27.44
C SER A 29 -5.46 4.29 27.59
N GLU A 30 -4.52 3.36 27.35
CA GLU A 30 -3.07 3.59 27.13
C GLU A 30 -2.33 2.23 26.98
N GLU A 31 -1.18 2.23 26.31
CA GLU A 31 -0.13 1.18 26.18
C GLU A 31 -0.56 -0.30 26.30
N GLN A 32 -1.30 -0.79 25.30
CA GLN A 32 -1.66 -2.20 25.20
C GLN A 32 -1.21 -2.80 23.87
N LEU A 33 -0.65 -4.01 23.91
CA LEU A 33 -0.43 -4.78 22.69
C LEU A 33 -1.80 -4.98 22.00
N PHE A 34 -1.93 -4.57 20.75
CA PHE A 34 -3.17 -4.66 20.00
C PHE A 34 -3.00 -5.55 18.78
N LEU A 35 -3.75 -6.65 18.74
CA LEU A 35 -3.96 -7.44 17.55
C LEU A 35 -5.35 -7.14 17.00
N CYS A 36 -5.44 -6.81 15.71
CA CYS A 36 -6.74 -6.75 15.07
C CYS A 36 -7.30 -8.16 14.89
N GLU A 37 -8.62 -8.30 14.83
CA GLU A 37 -9.33 -9.58 14.72
C GLU A 37 -8.80 -10.50 13.59
N ASN A 38 -8.38 -9.92 12.45
CA ASN A 38 -7.75 -10.67 11.36
C ASN A 38 -6.40 -11.30 11.77
N CYS A 39 -5.60 -10.60 12.57
CA CYS A 39 -4.34 -11.13 13.10
C CYS A 39 -4.55 -12.16 14.21
N GLU A 40 -5.54 -11.94 15.09
CA GLU A 40 -5.91 -12.89 16.14
C GLU A 40 -6.38 -14.21 15.54
N SER A 41 -7.26 -14.13 14.54
CA SER A 41 -7.83 -15.31 13.86
C SER A 41 -6.95 -15.90 12.75
N LYS A 42 -5.78 -15.31 12.48
CA LYS A 42 -4.89 -15.67 11.36
C LYS A 42 -5.63 -15.73 10.00
N LYS A 43 -6.58 -14.83 9.80
CA LYS A 43 -7.35 -14.67 8.55
C LYS A 43 -7.11 -13.28 7.98
N HIS A 44 -6.31 -13.19 6.93
CA HIS A 44 -5.89 -11.92 6.35
C HIS A 44 -6.52 -11.71 4.98
N GLN A 45 -6.78 -10.45 4.61
CA GLN A 45 -7.37 -10.12 3.31
C GLN A 45 -6.31 -10.04 2.21
N CYS A 46 -6.63 -10.62 1.06
CA CYS A 46 -5.88 -10.41 -0.16
C CYS A 46 -5.88 -8.94 -0.57
N PHE A 47 -4.70 -8.40 -0.86
CA PHE A 47 -4.55 -7.01 -1.28
C PHE A 47 -4.96 -6.78 -2.74
N VAL A 48 -5.19 -7.83 -3.52
CA VAL A 48 -5.79 -7.78 -4.86
C VAL A 48 -7.32 -7.83 -4.74
N CYS A 49 -7.91 -8.99 -4.45
CA CYS A 49 -9.36 -9.18 -4.49
C CYS A 49 -10.11 -8.67 -3.25
N GLY A 50 -9.46 -8.55 -2.10
CA GLY A 50 -10.09 -8.11 -0.84
C GLY A 50 -10.74 -9.22 -0.02
N GLU A 51 -10.82 -10.44 -0.55
CA GLU A 51 -11.34 -11.61 0.17
C GLU A 51 -10.36 -12.12 1.23
N LEU A 52 -10.89 -12.75 2.28
CA LEU A 52 -10.14 -13.33 3.39
C LEU A 52 -9.57 -14.71 3.00
N GLY A 53 -8.33 -14.97 3.42
CA GLY A 53 -7.72 -16.29 3.35
C GLY A 53 -7.00 -16.65 4.66
N SER A 54 -6.78 -17.94 4.86
CA SER A 54 -6.03 -18.49 6.00
C SER A 54 -4.55 -18.19 5.83
N SER A 55 -3.97 -17.49 6.79
CA SER A 55 -2.51 -17.34 6.93
C SER A 55 -1.94 -18.28 8.00
N ASP A 56 -2.76 -19.20 8.51
CA ASP A 56 -2.33 -20.23 9.45
C ASP A 56 -1.63 -21.35 8.67
N GLN A 57 -0.46 -21.79 9.15
CA GLN A 57 0.42 -22.73 8.44
C GLN A 57 -0.13 -24.17 8.39
N GLY A 58 -1.26 -24.46 9.05
CA GLY A 58 -1.83 -25.82 9.14
C GLY A 58 -3.33 -25.94 8.83
N GLY A 59 -4.01 -24.89 8.37
CA GLY A 59 -5.46 -24.90 8.17
C GLY A 59 -5.87 -25.23 6.72
N GLY A 60 -6.84 -26.12 6.52
CA GLY A 60 -7.40 -26.51 5.20
C GLY A 60 -8.25 -25.44 4.49
N GLY A 61 -8.09 -24.16 4.82
CA GLY A 61 -8.77 -23.03 4.16
C GLY A 61 -8.01 -22.48 2.96
N GLN A 62 -8.61 -21.53 2.23
CA GLN A 62 -7.95 -20.84 1.11
C GLN A 62 -6.69 -20.14 1.59
N VAL A 63 -5.52 -20.61 1.14
CA VAL A 63 -4.22 -20.17 1.65
C VAL A 63 -3.93 -18.76 1.15
N ILE A 64 -3.50 -17.88 2.07
CA ILE A 64 -3.01 -16.55 1.73
C ILE A 64 -1.54 -16.41 2.12
N ILE A 65 -0.74 -15.88 1.21
CA ILE A 65 0.71 -15.73 1.38
C ILE A 65 1.08 -14.27 1.65
N GLN A 66 2.01 -14.05 2.58
CA GLN A 66 2.56 -12.73 2.86
C GLN A 66 3.79 -12.46 1.98
N CYS A 67 3.92 -11.23 1.48
CA CYS A 67 5.15 -10.80 0.82
C CYS A 67 6.34 -10.83 1.79
N ASN A 68 7.44 -11.47 1.38
CA ASN A 68 8.67 -11.61 2.15
C ASN A 68 9.58 -10.36 2.14
N LYS A 69 9.27 -9.32 1.36
CA LYS A 69 10.01 -8.06 1.42
C LYS A 69 9.82 -7.40 2.76
N ARG A 70 10.94 -7.13 3.43
CA ARG A 70 10.98 -6.44 4.72
C ARG A 70 10.11 -5.18 4.68
N GLY A 71 9.10 -5.14 5.54
CA GLY A 71 8.19 -4.00 5.70
C GLY A 71 6.99 -3.94 4.75
N CYS A 72 6.87 -4.84 3.74
CA CYS A 72 5.72 -4.80 2.82
C CYS A 72 4.39 -5.14 3.51
N LYS A 73 4.40 -6.16 4.39
CA LYS A 73 3.25 -6.63 5.20
C LYS A 73 1.94 -6.87 4.42
N ARG A 74 2.00 -7.09 3.09
CA ARG A 74 0.81 -7.36 2.24
C ARG A 74 0.62 -8.85 2.02
N PHE A 75 -0.65 -9.25 1.96
CA PHE A 75 -1.09 -10.62 1.77
C PHE A 75 -1.78 -10.79 0.42
N TYR A 76 -1.64 -11.96 -0.19
CA TYR A 76 -2.19 -12.27 -1.50
C TYR A 76 -2.65 -13.72 -1.57
N HIS A 77 -3.76 -13.99 -2.25
CA HIS A 77 -4.03 -15.36 -2.66
C HIS A 77 -3.08 -15.72 -3.81
N PRO A 78 -2.56 -16.96 -3.83
CA PRO A 78 -1.72 -17.47 -4.91
C PRO A 78 -2.29 -17.17 -6.31
N GLU A 79 -3.56 -17.47 -6.54
CA GLU A 79 -4.26 -17.29 -7.81
C GLU A 79 -4.54 -15.82 -8.17
N CYS A 80 -4.49 -14.92 -7.18
CA CYS A 80 -4.61 -13.48 -7.42
C CYS A 80 -3.29 -12.82 -7.83
N LEU A 81 -2.16 -13.52 -7.67
CA LEU A 81 -0.88 -13.08 -8.18
C LEU A 81 -0.67 -13.62 -9.60
N PRO A 82 -0.10 -12.84 -10.51
CA PRO A 82 0.20 -13.30 -11.87
C PRO A 82 1.37 -14.31 -11.94
N LEU A 83 1.74 -15.02 -10.86
CA LEU A 83 2.99 -15.81 -10.78
C LEU A 83 2.92 -17.10 -9.95
N ASP A 84 3.73 -18.05 -10.38
CA ASP A 84 3.89 -19.44 -9.91
C ASP A 84 4.29 -19.52 -8.41
N ILE A 85 3.44 -20.15 -7.62
CA ILE A 85 3.42 -20.10 -6.14
C ILE A 85 4.67 -20.71 -5.48
N ASN A 86 5.36 -21.60 -6.19
CA ASN A 86 6.52 -22.33 -5.68
C ASN A 86 7.84 -21.56 -5.86
N ASN A 87 7.84 -20.49 -6.64
CA ASN A 87 8.96 -19.59 -6.85
C ASN A 87 8.47 -18.16 -6.70
N LEU A 88 8.17 -17.70 -5.47
CA LEU A 88 8.15 -16.26 -5.21
C LEU A 88 9.60 -15.79 -4.96
N PRO A 89 10.37 -15.36 -5.97
CA PRO A 89 11.47 -14.46 -5.69
C PRO A 89 10.84 -13.27 -4.99
N GLY A 90 11.48 -12.74 -3.94
CA GLY A 90 10.88 -11.68 -3.11
C GLY A 90 10.52 -10.38 -3.83
N ASP A 91 10.61 -10.34 -5.15
CA ASP A 91 10.29 -9.24 -6.02
C ASP A 91 8.96 -9.40 -6.79
N SER A 92 8.21 -10.50 -6.66
CA SER A 92 6.94 -10.73 -7.37
C SER A 92 5.74 -9.97 -6.80
N CYS A 93 5.91 -9.27 -5.69
CA CYS A 93 4.88 -8.41 -5.12
C CYS A 93 4.58 -7.24 -6.08
N PRO A 94 3.33 -7.10 -6.58
CA PRO A 94 2.99 -6.05 -7.55
C PRO A 94 3.24 -4.62 -7.07
N MET A 95 3.39 -4.42 -5.76
CA MET A 95 3.73 -3.12 -5.17
C MET A 95 5.20 -2.72 -5.34
N HIS A 96 6.09 -3.64 -5.72
CA HIS A 96 7.53 -3.36 -5.88
C HIS A 96 7.93 -3.13 -7.34
N GLU A 97 6.93 -2.96 -8.21
CA GLU A 97 7.10 -2.72 -9.64
C GLU A 97 6.17 -1.59 -10.09
N CYS A 98 6.66 -0.72 -10.96
CA CYS A 98 5.82 0.32 -11.54
C CYS A 98 4.76 -0.29 -12.46
N TYR A 99 3.49 -0.10 -12.11
CA TYR A 99 2.34 -0.57 -12.86
C TYR A 99 2.34 -0.11 -14.32
N SER A 100 2.82 1.11 -14.58
CA SER A 100 2.84 1.72 -15.92
C SER A 100 4.00 1.23 -16.79
N CYS A 101 5.24 1.20 -16.28
CA CYS A 101 6.43 0.92 -17.10
C CYS A 101 7.08 -0.44 -16.83
N LYS A 102 6.54 -1.22 -15.88
CA LYS A 102 7.01 -2.57 -15.49
C LYS A 102 8.45 -2.63 -14.98
N LYS A 103 8.99 -1.50 -14.51
CA LYS A 103 10.34 -1.40 -13.95
C LYS A 103 10.28 -1.17 -12.44
N LYS A 104 11.22 -1.76 -11.72
CA LYS A 104 11.43 -1.54 -10.27
C LYS A 104 12.11 -0.18 -10.03
N HIS A 105 12.48 0.14 -8.78
CA HIS A 105 13.31 1.31 -8.48
C HIS A 105 14.60 1.33 -9.31
N ALA A 106 15.20 2.51 -9.47
CA ALA A 106 16.53 2.64 -10.08
C ALA A 106 17.56 1.89 -9.25
N THR A 107 17.77 0.61 -9.56
CA THR A 107 18.96 -0.11 -9.11
C THR A 107 20.15 0.66 -9.66
N SER A 108 21.03 1.14 -8.78
CA SER A 108 22.34 1.64 -9.16
C SER A 108 23.16 0.46 -9.70
N LYS A 109 22.84 -0.02 -10.90
CA LYS A 109 23.75 -0.86 -11.65
C LYS A 109 24.86 0.07 -12.13
N GLY A 110 26.06 -0.17 -11.58
CA GLY A 110 27.25 0.64 -11.80
C GLY A 110 27.47 0.96 -13.28
N ASN A 111 27.96 2.17 -13.53
CA ASN A 111 28.56 2.53 -14.81
C ASN A 111 29.59 1.45 -15.21
N LYS A 112 29.21 0.52 -16.08
CA LYS A 112 30.14 0.01 -17.09
C LYS A 112 29.95 0.88 -18.32
N THR A 113 30.62 2.02 -18.32
CA THR A 113 30.88 2.78 -19.54
C THR A 113 31.88 1.98 -20.38
N THR A 114 31.38 1.12 -21.25
CA THR A 114 32.13 0.69 -22.44
C THR A 114 31.39 1.24 -23.65
N GLY A 115 31.80 2.43 -24.09
CA GLY A 115 31.24 3.11 -25.25
C GLY A 115 32.24 4.14 -25.75
N LYS A 116 33.12 3.69 -26.66
CA LYS A 116 34.10 4.48 -27.40
C LYS A 116 33.51 5.83 -27.87
N THR A 117 34.12 6.93 -27.45
CA THR A 117 33.92 8.23 -28.09
C THR A 117 34.67 8.28 -29.43
N LYS A 118 33.93 8.38 -30.54
CA LYS A 118 34.39 9.00 -31.79
C LYS A 118 33.26 9.86 -32.36
N GLY A 119 33.60 11.10 -32.76
CA GLY A 119 32.76 12.08 -33.46
C GLY A 119 32.25 13.19 -32.52
N LYS A 120 32.95 14.31 -32.35
CA LYS A 120 32.97 15.53 -33.19
C LYS A 120 31.56 16.11 -33.45
N GLU A 121 31.27 17.29 -32.88
CA GLU A 121 30.75 18.53 -33.52
C GLU A 121 30.34 19.55 -32.41
N THR A 122 31.26 20.40 -31.95
CA THR A 122 31.44 21.85 -32.21
C THR A 122 30.30 22.82 -31.83
N CYS A 123 30.66 23.74 -30.92
CA CYS A 123 30.24 25.16 -30.76
C CYS A 123 28.77 25.46 -30.40
N ARG A 124 28.43 26.43 -29.53
CA ARG A 124 29.05 27.75 -29.30
C ARG A 124 28.63 28.35 -27.95
N LYS A 125 29.61 28.95 -27.25
CA LYS A 125 29.49 29.85 -26.08
C LYS A 125 28.71 31.13 -26.38
N LYS A 126 27.99 31.67 -25.37
CA LYS A 126 28.12 33.03 -24.76
C LYS A 126 27.56 32.92 -23.31
N HIS A 127 28.26 33.09 -22.18
CA HIS A 127 28.86 34.29 -21.53
C HIS A 127 27.90 35.51 -21.50
N ALA A 128 27.60 36.21 -20.39
CA ALA A 128 28.21 36.27 -19.05
C ALA A 128 27.32 37.01 -18.01
N THR A 129 27.78 37.01 -16.74
CA THR A 129 27.68 38.04 -15.66
C THR A 129 26.31 38.35 -15.04
N SER A 130 26.13 38.61 -13.74
CA SER A 130 26.99 38.70 -12.56
C SER A 130 26.11 38.75 -11.28
N GLU A 131 26.73 38.43 -10.16
CA GLU A 131 26.33 38.73 -8.78
C GLU A 131 25.08 38.04 -8.18
N GLY A 132 25.37 37.19 -7.19
CA GLY A 132 24.36 36.51 -6.38
C GLY A 132 25.02 35.45 -5.53
N ASN A 133 25.46 35.88 -4.35
CA ASN A 133 26.03 35.08 -3.28
C ASN A 133 25.17 33.81 -3.05
N LYS A 134 25.66 32.63 -3.46
CA LYS A 134 24.98 31.35 -3.24
C LYS A 134 25.85 30.48 -2.35
N THR A 135 25.45 30.40 -1.09
CA THR A 135 25.84 29.33 -0.17
C THR A 135 25.67 27.98 -0.90
N ARG A 136 26.75 27.20 -0.91
CA ARG A 136 26.85 25.88 -1.53
C ARG A 136 25.87 24.89 -0.88
N GLY A 137 24.62 24.88 -1.33
CA GLY A 137 23.73 23.74 -1.18
C GLY A 137 24.15 22.65 -2.15
N LYS A 138 24.71 21.54 -1.65
CA LYS A 138 24.98 20.32 -2.45
C LYS A 138 23.70 19.93 -3.20
N SER A 139 23.73 20.04 -4.53
CA SER A 139 22.70 19.49 -5.41
C SER A 139 22.68 17.97 -5.28
N LYS A 140 21.75 17.41 -4.50
CA LYS A 140 21.40 15.98 -4.61
C LYS A 140 20.89 15.75 -6.04
N GLY A 141 21.45 14.76 -6.73
CA GLY A 141 21.20 14.51 -8.15
C GLY A 141 19.70 14.41 -8.46
N ARG A 142 19.23 15.23 -9.42
CA ARG A 142 17.82 15.34 -9.82
C ARG A 142 17.18 14.05 -10.38
N GLY A 143 17.94 12.97 -10.60
CA GLY A 143 17.45 11.77 -11.29
C GLY A 143 17.00 10.60 -10.39
N THR A 144 17.28 10.61 -9.09
CA THR A 144 17.03 9.43 -8.23
C THR A 144 15.59 9.34 -7.72
N TRP A 145 14.97 10.48 -7.41
CA TRP A 145 13.65 10.54 -6.78
C TRP A 145 12.48 10.30 -7.76
N GLU A 146 12.69 10.54 -9.06
CA GLU A 146 11.68 10.31 -10.08
C GLU A 146 11.34 8.81 -10.26
N MET A 147 12.30 7.95 -9.93
CA MET A 147 12.21 6.50 -10.03
C MET A 147 11.76 5.85 -8.70
N ASP A 148 11.38 6.67 -7.72
CA ASP A 148 10.77 6.17 -6.49
C ASP A 148 9.32 5.77 -6.75
N LEU A 149 8.95 4.60 -6.24
CA LEU A 149 7.57 4.11 -6.28
C LEU A 149 6.72 4.84 -5.25
N VAL A 150 5.59 5.35 -5.73
CA VAL A 150 4.46 5.84 -4.95
C VAL A 150 3.37 4.76 -5.00
N LEU A 151 2.97 4.28 -3.83
CA LEU A 151 2.07 3.15 -3.69
C LEU A 151 0.62 3.61 -3.55
N CYS A 152 -0.30 2.99 -4.29
CA CYS A 152 -1.71 3.18 -4.01
C CYS A 152 -2.06 2.57 -2.64
N ARG A 153 -2.77 3.32 -1.80
CA ARG A 153 -3.18 2.83 -0.47
C ARG A 153 -4.32 1.79 -0.49
N ARG A 154 -4.93 1.53 -1.65
CA ARG A 154 -6.16 0.71 -1.76
C ARG A 154 -6.06 -0.48 -2.71
N CYS A 155 -5.05 -0.52 -3.57
CA CYS A 155 -4.78 -1.67 -4.43
C CYS A 155 -3.27 -1.84 -4.67
N PRO A 156 -2.83 -2.96 -5.27
CA PRO A 156 -1.42 -3.26 -5.49
C PRO A 156 -0.73 -2.37 -6.53
N LYS A 157 -1.41 -1.39 -7.13
CA LYS A 157 -0.80 -0.48 -8.11
C LYS A 157 0.23 0.42 -7.45
N ALA A 158 1.45 0.38 -7.94
CA ALA A 158 2.53 1.30 -7.62
C ALA A 158 2.98 2.03 -8.89
N PHE A 159 3.45 3.27 -8.78
CA PHE A 159 3.94 4.04 -9.93
C PHE A 159 5.23 4.74 -9.56
N HIS A 160 6.19 4.83 -10.47
CA HIS A 160 7.24 5.82 -10.32
C HIS A 160 6.64 7.21 -10.25
N ARG A 161 7.26 8.14 -9.52
CA ARG A 161 6.82 9.54 -9.48
C ARG A 161 6.61 10.14 -10.88
N LYS A 162 7.53 9.88 -11.81
CA LYS A 162 7.40 10.33 -13.21
C LYS A 162 6.35 9.58 -14.03
N CYS A 163 5.93 8.40 -13.59
CA CYS A 163 4.93 7.57 -14.26
C CYS A 163 3.52 7.79 -13.71
N LEU A 164 3.35 8.70 -12.74
CA LEU A 164 2.05 9.02 -12.18
C LEU A 164 1.15 9.68 -13.24
N PRO A 165 -0.12 9.26 -13.38
CA PRO A 165 -1.04 9.88 -14.34
C PRO A 165 -1.32 11.34 -14.00
N ARG A 166 -1.25 12.26 -14.97
CA ARG A 166 -1.42 13.71 -14.72
C ARG A 166 -2.73 14.08 -14.00
N LYS A 167 -3.83 13.37 -14.29
CA LYS A 167 -5.15 13.64 -13.70
C LYS A 167 -5.21 13.45 -12.18
N ILE A 168 -4.23 12.78 -11.56
CA ILE A 168 -4.26 12.54 -10.11
C ILE A 168 -3.92 13.80 -9.29
N TYR A 169 -3.28 14.80 -9.90
CA TYR A 169 -2.88 16.03 -9.21
C TYR A 169 -4.07 16.97 -8.96
N GLY A 170 -5.24 16.65 -9.51
CA GLY A 170 -6.43 17.51 -9.46
C GLY A 170 -6.39 18.64 -10.49
N GLY A 171 -7.43 19.46 -10.49
CA GLY A 171 -7.62 20.58 -11.41
C GLY A 171 -9.10 20.84 -11.65
N GLU A 172 -9.42 21.68 -12.64
CA GLU A 172 -10.81 21.93 -13.03
C GLU A 172 -11.53 20.62 -13.37
N GLY A 173 -12.56 20.28 -12.59
CA GLY A 173 -13.35 19.06 -12.77
C GLY A 173 -12.66 17.74 -12.38
N GLU A 174 -11.43 17.77 -11.84
CA GLU A 174 -10.70 16.56 -11.45
C GLU A 174 -10.37 16.56 -9.95
N ILE A 175 -10.76 15.47 -9.27
CA ILE A 175 -10.50 15.29 -7.83
C ILE A 175 -9.00 14.99 -7.62
N GLN A 176 -8.35 15.77 -6.75
CA GLN A 176 -6.97 15.49 -6.31
C GLN A 176 -6.89 14.14 -5.57
N ARG A 177 -5.89 13.34 -5.90
CA ARG A 177 -5.69 11.96 -5.39
C ARG A 177 -4.28 11.70 -4.86
N ILE A 178 -3.43 12.72 -4.83
CA ILE A 178 -2.07 12.65 -4.30
C ILE A 178 -1.77 13.86 -3.40
N TRP A 179 -1.12 13.61 -2.27
CA TRP A 179 -0.71 14.63 -1.31
C TRP A 179 0.67 14.31 -0.76
N GLU A 180 1.49 15.34 -0.57
CA GLU A 180 2.73 15.24 0.20
C GLU A 180 2.44 15.62 1.65
N THR A 181 2.77 14.72 2.59
CA THR A 181 2.53 14.90 4.03
C THR A 181 3.86 14.78 4.78
N ALA A 182 3.88 15.15 6.06
CA ALA A 182 5.05 14.93 6.91
C ALA A 182 5.45 13.44 7.00
N GLY A 183 4.48 12.52 6.85
CA GLY A 183 4.71 11.07 6.82
C GLY A 183 5.01 10.49 5.43
N GLY A 184 5.22 11.34 4.42
CA GLY A 184 5.47 10.95 3.03
C GLY A 184 4.27 11.13 2.11
N THR A 185 4.34 10.54 0.91
CA THR A 185 3.35 10.71 -0.15
C THR A 185 2.14 9.80 0.05
N VAL A 186 0.94 10.38 0.09
CA VAL A 186 -0.34 9.66 0.10
C VAL A 186 -0.93 9.65 -1.30
N PHE A 187 -1.30 8.48 -1.82
CA PHE A 187 -1.81 8.34 -3.20
C PHE A 187 -2.94 7.30 -3.32
N TYR A 188 -3.95 7.62 -4.14
CA TYR A 188 -5.00 6.72 -4.60
C TYR A 188 -5.07 6.68 -6.13
N CYS A 189 -5.12 5.49 -6.73
CA CYS A 189 -5.32 5.38 -8.18
C CYS A 189 -6.78 5.70 -8.56
N ARG A 190 -7.06 5.76 -9.87
CA ARG A 190 -8.40 6.11 -10.38
C ARG A 190 -9.44 5.01 -10.24
N ASP A 191 -9.02 3.78 -9.96
CA ASP A 191 -9.90 2.61 -9.75
C ASP A 191 -10.69 2.71 -8.43
N HIS A 192 -10.40 3.69 -7.58
CA HIS A 192 -11.07 3.86 -6.31
C HIS A 192 -11.93 5.11 -6.30
N GLU A 193 -13.15 4.95 -5.84
CA GLU A 193 -14.06 6.05 -5.60
C GLU A 193 -13.57 6.92 -4.45
N MET A 194 -13.60 8.24 -4.64
CA MET A 194 -13.13 9.23 -3.68
C MET A 194 -14.29 9.77 -2.86
N VAL A 195 -14.02 10.02 -1.59
CA VAL A 195 -14.92 10.74 -0.68
C VAL A 195 -14.31 12.12 -0.51
N GLU A 196 -14.90 13.12 -1.17
CA GLU A 196 -14.31 14.46 -1.37
C GLU A 196 -14.04 15.18 -0.04
N ASN A 197 -15.01 15.17 0.87
CA ASN A 197 -14.89 15.76 2.21
C ASN A 197 -13.79 15.10 3.07
N LEU A 198 -13.48 13.82 2.84
CA LEU A 198 -12.44 13.10 3.57
C LEU A 198 -11.07 13.10 2.88
N ARG A 199 -10.98 13.67 1.66
CA ARG A 199 -9.77 13.66 0.82
C ARG A 199 -9.12 12.26 0.74
N SER A 200 -9.95 11.24 0.62
CA SER A 200 -9.55 9.83 0.71
C SER A 200 -10.48 8.94 -0.09
N ALA A 201 -9.99 7.78 -0.53
CA ALA A 201 -10.86 6.77 -1.12
C ALA A 201 -11.81 6.16 -0.07
N LYS A 202 -12.99 5.72 -0.52
CA LYS A 202 -13.97 4.99 0.32
C LYS A 202 -13.28 3.92 1.18
N ARG A 203 -13.72 3.80 2.44
CA ARG A 203 -13.11 2.93 3.47
C ARG A 203 -13.81 1.57 3.59
N ASN A 204 -14.35 1.04 2.50
CA ASN A 204 -15.18 -0.18 2.46
C ASN A 204 -14.41 -1.47 2.12
N ARG A 205 -13.08 -1.46 2.23
CA ARG A 205 -12.23 -2.58 1.79
C ARG A 205 -11.91 -3.58 2.90
N ILE A 206 -12.02 -3.18 4.18
CA ILE A 206 -11.65 -4.04 5.30
C ILE A 206 -12.85 -4.91 5.68
N LYS A 207 -12.75 -6.21 5.43
CA LYS A 207 -13.62 -7.27 5.93
C LYS A 207 -13.08 -7.89 7.22
N PHE A 208 -13.76 -7.65 8.33
CA PHE A 208 -13.61 -8.51 9.51
C PHE A 208 -14.51 -9.73 9.35
N ARG A 209 -14.38 -10.75 10.19
CA ARG A 209 -15.20 -11.97 10.04
C ARG A 209 -16.67 -11.56 10.06
N GLU A 210 -17.48 -12.20 9.24
CA GLU A 210 -18.93 -12.08 9.39
C GLU A 210 -19.29 -12.60 10.79
N GLU A 211 -19.81 -11.71 11.65
CA GLU A 211 -20.50 -12.17 12.83
C GLU A 211 -21.56 -13.18 12.36
N LYS A 212 -21.55 -14.39 12.93
CA LYS A 212 -22.70 -15.29 12.72
C LYS A 212 -23.95 -14.47 13.06
N PRO A 213 -25.01 -14.50 12.23
CA PRO A 213 -26.24 -13.81 12.58
C PRO A 213 -26.66 -14.28 13.99
N LYS A 214 -26.83 -13.33 14.90
CA LYS A 214 -27.38 -13.60 16.24
C LYS A 214 -28.80 -14.13 16.03
N GLY A 215 -28.99 -15.44 16.22
CA GLY A 215 -30.31 -16.06 16.24
C GLY A 215 -30.46 -17.22 15.26
N ALA A 216 -29.95 -18.39 15.65
CA ALA A 216 -30.67 -19.64 15.42
C ALA A 216 -30.78 -20.29 16.79
N ALA A 217 -31.96 -20.19 17.39
CA ALA A 217 -32.27 -20.86 18.64
C ALA A 217 -32.02 -22.36 18.48
N GLU A 218 -31.22 -22.90 19.38
CA GLU A 218 -30.99 -24.33 19.54
C GLU A 218 -32.28 -24.94 20.10
N ASN A 219 -33.15 -25.45 19.23
CA ASN A 219 -34.24 -26.32 19.69
C ASN A 219 -33.63 -27.68 20.02
N GLN A 220 -33.17 -27.84 21.25
CA GLN A 220 -33.00 -29.14 21.87
C GLN A 220 -34.40 -29.72 22.09
N SER A 221 -34.85 -30.60 21.19
CA SER A 221 -35.94 -31.52 21.50
C SER A 221 -35.42 -32.54 22.49
N VAL A 222 -35.71 -32.31 23.77
CA VAL A 222 -35.51 -33.27 24.85
C VAL A 222 -36.42 -34.46 24.57
N GLU A 223 -35.81 -35.65 24.48
CA GLU A 223 -36.51 -36.92 24.61
C GLU A 223 -37.05 -37.02 26.05
N ASP A 224 -38.37 -36.98 26.22
CA ASP A 224 -39.01 -37.46 27.44
C ASP A 224 -39.75 -38.75 27.13
N GLY A 225 -39.10 -39.86 27.47
CA GLY A 225 -39.82 -41.08 27.79
C GLY A 225 -40.50 -40.94 29.15
N ASN A 226 -41.74 -41.44 29.24
CA ASN A 226 -42.27 -42.28 30.32
C ASN A 226 -43.72 -41.93 30.73
N LYS A 227 -44.69 -42.69 30.23
CA LYS A 227 -45.67 -43.44 31.04
C LYS A 227 -46.55 -44.32 30.15
#